data_AF-A0A2R6X8H9-F1
#
_entry.id   AF-A0A2R6X8H9-F1
#
_cell.length_a   1.000
_cell.length_b   1.000
_cell.length_c   1.000
_cell.angle_alpha   90.00
_cell.angle_beta   90.00
_cell.angle_gamma   90.00
#
_symmetry.space_group_name_H-M   'P 1'
#
loop_
_entity.id
_entity.type
_entity.pdbx_description
1 polymer ?
#
loop_
_entity_poly.entity_id
_entity_poly.type
_entity_poly.pdbx_seq_one_letter_code
_entity_poly.pdbx_strand_id
1 'polypeptide(L)'
;MDYKLILGIIGNAIAVALFASPLPTFWNIYKNKSTQDFSGIPYVCTLMNCLLWVLYGLPLVSENALLVLTINTAGCAFEIFYLVLFLVYSPKLERKKVTKLLSACCAAFAVVVALTLTVIPRKTRKLEVGSLCVVVAVAMYVSPLSVMRLVIKTRSVEFMPLLLSVCVFLNSTVWTGYGIMAKDIFIMIPNGLGMLSGVAQLLLHAFYRNATPRPPGIGEAPTKGSVAAGSDIHMQTIYVPIEKDGKTYHSKVNTVPSATPRSTLAAGQEGAETN
;
A
#
# COMPACT_ATOMS: atom_id res chain seq x y z
N MET A 1 20.61 -16.40 22.48
CA MET A 1 19.31 -15.78 22.13
C MET A 1 19.11 -15.97 20.64
N ASP A 2 18.00 -16.58 20.21
CA ASP A 2 17.75 -16.79 18.77
C ASP A 2 17.28 -15.48 18.12
N TYR A 3 18.24 -14.68 17.65
CA TYR A 3 17.98 -13.39 17.01
C TYR A 3 17.09 -13.52 15.77
N LYS A 4 17.14 -14.66 15.06
CA LYS A 4 16.27 -14.92 13.90
C LYS A 4 14.80 -15.03 14.34
N LEU A 5 14.54 -15.74 15.43
CA LEU A 5 13.19 -15.85 16.01
C LEU A 5 12.68 -14.48 16.48
N ILE A 6 13.50 -13.70 17.19
CA ILE A 6 13.11 -12.36 17.67
C ILE A 6 12.75 -11.45 16.50
N LEU A 7 13.61 -11.36 15.48
CA LEU A 7 13.35 -10.55 14.30
C LEU A 7 12.09 -11.02 13.57
N GLY A 8 11.87 -12.33 13.46
CA GLY A 8 10.66 -12.85 12.82
C GLY A 8 9.38 -12.54 13.60
N ILE A 9 9.40 -12.57 14.93
CA ILE A 9 8.25 -12.18 15.77
C ILE A 9 7.96 -10.68 15.62
N ILE A 10 8.99 -9.84 15.70
CA ILE A 10 8.85 -8.38 15.51
C ILE A 10 8.32 -8.09 14.09
N GLY A 11 8.88 -8.75 13.08
CA GLY A 11 8.46 -8.60 11.68
C GLY A 11 7.01 -9.03 11.46
N ASN A 12 6.57 -10.10 12.11
CA ASN A 12 5.16 -10.53 12.09
C ASN A 12 4.26 -9.46 12.72
N ALA A 13 4.62 -8.92 13.88
CA ALA A 13 3.81 -7.91 14.57
C ALA A 13 3.66 -6.62 13.74
N ILE A 14 4.75 -6.10 13.16
CA ILE A 14 4.71 -4.92 12.31
C ILE A 14 3.89 -5.19 11.04
N ALA A 15 4.11 -6.34 10.40
CA ALA A 15 3.37 -6.70 9.19
C ALA A 15 1.87 -6.88 9.44
N VAL A 16 1.45 -7.40 10.59
CA VAL A 16 0.01 -7.43 10.96
C VAL A 16 -0.55 -6.01 11.05
N ALA A 17 0.17 -5.06 11.64
CA ALA A 17 -0.25 -3.67 11.67
C ALA A 17 -0.34 -3.06 10.25
N LEU A 18 0.60 -3.40 9.36
CA LEU A 18 0.55 -2.98 7.95
C LEU A 18 -0.64 -3.59 7.21
N PHE A 19 -0.91 -4.90 7.38
CA PHE A 19 -2.09 -5.55 6.79
C PHE A 19 -3.40 -5.02 7.34
N ALA A 20 -3.43 -4.56 8.60
CA ALA A 20 -4.59 -3.95 9.22
C ALA A 20 -4.79 -2.47 8.82
N SER A 21 -3.78 -1.82 8.23
CA SER A 21 -3.86 -0.40 7.87
C SER A 21 -5.03 -0.01 6.94
N PRO A 22 -5.54 -0.87 6.03
CA PRO A 22 -6.74 -0.57 5.24
C PRO A 22 -8.07 -0.68 6.00
N LEU A 23 -8.10 -1.16 7.25
CA LEU A 23 -9.36 -1.38 7.98
C LEU A 23 -10.24 -0.12 8.07
N PRO A 24 -9.71 1.09 8.35
CA PRO A 24 -10.51 2.31 8.35
C PRO A 24 -11.17 2.58 6.98
N THR A 25 -10.43 2.39 5.89
CA THR A 25 -10.95 2.54 4.52
C THR A 25 -12.08 1.56 4.25
N PHE A 26 -11.92 0.29 4.62
CA PHE A 26 -12.97 -0.72 4.42
C PHE A 26 -14.16 -0.56 5.35
N TRP A 27 -13.95 -0.02 6.55
CA TRP A 27 -15.04 0.40 7.42
C TRP A 27 -15.89 1.48 6.74
N ASN A 28 -15.26 2.45 6.10
CA ASN A 28 -15.94 3.49 5.32
C ASN A 28 -16.68 2.91 4.10
N ILE A 29 -16.09 1.94 3.39
CA ILE A 29 -16.75 1.21 2.29
C ILE A 29 -18.00 0.48 2.81
N TYR A 30 -17.89 -0.23 3.93
CA TYR A 30 -19.00 -0.95 4.56
C TYR A 30 -20.13 0.01 4.99
N LYS A 31 -19.79 1.14 5.61
CA LYS A 31 -20.76 2.14 6.07
C LYS A 31 -21.49 2.81 4.91
N ASN A 32 -20.76 3.20 3.87
CA ASN A 32 -21.32 3.91 2.71
C ASN A 32 -21.90 2.99 1.64
N LYS A 33 -21.74 1.66 1.77
CA LYS A 33 -22.18 0.66 0.79
C LYS A 33 -21.65 0.93 -0.62
N SER A 34 -20.47 1.53 -0.70
CA SER A 34 -19.85 1.95 -1.95
C SER A 34 -18.33 1.95 -1.81
N THR A 35 -17.63 1.45 -2.83
CA THR A 35 -16.17 1.51 -2.92
C THR A 35 -15.64 2.90 -3.25
N GLN A 36 -16.51 3.88 -3.50
CA GLN A 36 -16.12 5.22 -3.96
C GLN A 36 -15.17 5.11 -5.16
N ASP A 37 -14.03 5.82 -5.14
CA ASP A 37 -12.98 5.72 -6.18
C ASP A 37 -11.82 4.80 -5.77
N PHE A 38 -11.97 3.98 -4.71
CA PHE A 38 -10.95 3.02 -4.31
C PHE A 38 -10.86 1.88 -5.33
N SER A 39 -9.65 1.38 -5.56
CA SER A 39 -9.40 0.28 -6.50
C SER A 39 -9.20 -1.04 -5.76
N GLY A 40 -9.74 -2.13 -6.31
CA GLY A 40 -9.56 -3.49 -5.76
C GLY A 40 -8.26 -4.16 -6.21
N ILE A 41 -7.54 -3.60 -7.19
CA ILE A 41 -6.33 -4.20 -7.78
C ILE A 41 -5.21 -4.44 -6.74
N PRO A 42 -4.87 -3.46 -5.86
CA PRO A 42 -3.80 -3.65 -4.89
C PRO A 42 -4.01 -4.88 -4.02
N TYR A 43 -5.25 -5.12 -3.59
CA TYR A 43 -5.59 -6.27 -2.74
C TYR A 43 -5.46 -7.61 -3.47
N VAL A 44 -5.79 -7.66 -4.77
CA VAL A 44 -5.52 -8.86 -5.59
C VAL A 44 -4.03 -9.12 -5.75
N CYS A 45 -3.24 -8.06 -6.01
CA CYS A 45 -1.79 -8.18 -6.14
C CYS A 45 -1.13 -8.62 -4.83
N THR A 46 -1.52 -8.02 -3.70
CA THR A 46 -1.02 -8.41 -2.38
C THR A 46 -1.43 -9.83 -2.01
N LEU A 47 -2.67 -10.25 -2.31
CA LEU A 47 -3.09 -11.64 -2.12
C LEU A 47 -2.22 -12.61 -2.91
N MET A 48 -1.96 -12.34 -4.18
CA MET A 48 -1.07 -13.19 -5.01
C MET A 48 0.34 -13.28 -4.41
N ASN A 49 0.89 -12.15 -3.96
CA ASN A 49 2.18 -12.12 -3.28
C ASN A 49 2.17 -12.96 -2.00
N CYS A 50 1.17 -12.78 -1.13
CA CYS A 50 1.01 -13.55 0.10
C CYS A 50 0.88 -15.06 -0.18
N LEU A 51 0.10 -15.45 -1.19
CA LEU A 51 -0.06 -16.86 -1.59
C LEU A 51 1.28 -17.49 -2.02
N LEU A 52 2.09 -16.78 -2.81
CA LEU A 52 3.43 -17.24 -3.19
C LEU A 52 4.35 -17.38 -1.98
N TRP A 53 4.33 -16.44 -1.04
CA TRP A 53 5.12 -16.52 0.19
C TRP A 53 4.61 -17.59 1.17
N VAL A 54 3.32 -17.90 1.17
CA VAL A 54 2.76 -19.07 1.85
C VAL A 54 3.34 -20.34 1.24
N LEU A 55 3.29 -20.50 -0.10
CA LEU A 55 3.89 -21.65 -0.77
C LEU A 55 5.39 -21.76 -0.47
N TYR A 56 6.13 -20.65 -0.51
CA TYR A 56 7.54 -20.59 -0.16
C TYR A 56 7.82 -21.01 1.28
N GLY A 57 6.98 -20.58 2.23
CA GLY A 57 7.12 -20.83 3.65
C GLY A 57 6.77 -22.26 4.07
N LEU A 58 6.10 -23.04 3.22
CA LEU A 58 5.77 -24.44 3.52
C LEU A 58 7.05 -25.29 3.60
N PRO A 59 7.14 -26.27 4.53
CA PRO A 59 8.30 -27.15 4.68
C PRO A 59 8.64 -27.96 3.41
N LEU A 60 7.69 -28.11 2.49
CA LEU A 60 7.91 -28.78 1.20
C LEU A 60 8.72 -27.95 0.20
N VAL A 61 8.85 -26.64 0.43
CA VAL A 61 9.61 -25.68 -0.38
C VAL A 61 10.81 -25.12 0.39
N SER A 62 10.63 -24.70 1.65
CA SER A 62 11.70 -24.14 2.48
C SER A 62 11.65 -24.71 3.90
N GLU A 63 12.74 -25.34 4.34
CA GLU A 63 12.80 -26.12 5.58
C GLU A 63 12.72 -25.27 6.86
N ASN A 64 12.88 -23.95 6.79
CA ASN A 64 13.04 -23.08 7.97
C ASN A 64 12.38 -21.69 7.83
N ALA A 65 11.28 -21.59 7.09
CA ALA A 65 10.60 -20.31 6.79
C ALA A 65 9.22 -20.17 7.47
N LEU A 66 9.00 -20.83 8.62
CA LEU A 66 7.70 -20.83 9.31
C LEU A 66 7.18 -19.42 9.66
N LEU A 67 8.06 -18.49 10.06
CA LEU A 67 7.63 -17.12 10.40
C LEU A 67 7.21 -16.32 9.15
N VAL A 68 7.73 -16.69 7.97
CA VAL A 68 7.27 -16.14 6.68
C VAL A 68 5.91 -16.75 6.32
N LEU A 69 5.73 -18.04 6.55
CA LEU A 69 4.45 -18.73 6.36
C LEU A 69 3.35 -18.07 7.21
N THR A 70 3.56 -17.91 8.52
CA THR A 70 2.55 -17.39 9.44
C THR A 70 2.07 -16.00 9.04
N ILE A 71 3.00 -15.08 8.75
CA ILE A 71 2.62 -13.71 8.43
C ILE A 71 1.89 -13.59 7.09
N ASN A 72 2.29 -14.38 6.09
CA ASN A 72 1.64 -14.33 4.79
C ASN A 72 0.31 -15.09 4.80
N THR A 73 0.13 -16.10 5.66
CA THR A 73 -1.19 -16.69 5.92
C THR A 73 -2.13 -15.68 6.57
N ALA A 74 -1.66 -14.90 7.55
CA ALA A 74 -2.43 -13.81 8.11
C ALA A 74 -2.75 -12.74 7.05
N GLY A 75 -1.77 -12.37 6.22
CA GLY A 75 -1.95 -11.47 5.08
C GLY A 75 -3.04 -11.97 4.12
N CYS A 76 -3.02 -13.24 3.72
CA CYS A 76 -4.09 -13.83 2.91
C CYS A 76 -5.47 -13.64 3.55
N ALA A 77 -5.62 -13.80 4.86
CA ALA A 77 -6.90 -13.61 5.54
C ALA A 77 -7.38 -12.15 5.47
N PHE A 78 -6.49 -11.17 5.69
CA PHE A 78 -6.80 -9.75 5.51
C PHE A 78 -7.19 -9.42 4.07
N GLU A 79 -6.40 -9.85 3.10
CA GLU A 79 -6.65 -9.55 1.68
C GLU A 79 -7.93 -10.19 1.16
N ILE A 80 -8.25 -11.42 1.59
CA ILE A 80 -9.53 -12.07 1.29
C ILE A 80 -10.68 -11.27 1.89
N PHE A 81 -10.58 -10.84 3.15
CA PHE A 81 -11.60 -10.01 3.80
C PHE A 81 -11.83 -8.70 3.02
N TYR A 82 -10.77 -8.00 2.64
CA TYR A 82 -10.84 -6.79 1.82
C TYR A 82 -11.46 -7.03 0.45
N LEU A 83 -11.05 -8.08 -0.25
CA LEU A 83 -11.61 -8.42 -1.56
C LEU A 83 -13.09 -8.78 -1.48
N VAL A 84 -13.53 -9.50 -0.45
CA VAL A 84 -14.96 -9.80 -0.24
C VAL A 84 -15.76 -8.50 -0.10
N LEU A 85 -15.35 -7.60 0.80
CA LEU A 85 -16.05 -6.32 0.97
C LEU A 85 -16.02 -5.48 -0.31
N PHE A 86 -14.89 -5.41 -1.00
CA PHE A 86 -14.76 -4.70 -2.26
C PHE A 86 -15.72 -5.26 -3.32
N LEU A 87 -15.77 -6.57 -3.49
CA LEU A 87 -16.64 -7.22 -4.47
C LEU A 87 -18.12 -7.07 -4.13
N VAL A 88 -18.49 -7.05 -2.84
CA VAL A 88 -19.88 -6.81 -2.43
C VAL A 88 -20.35 -5.40 -2.76
N TYR A 89 -19.52 -4.38 -2.51
CA TYR A 89 -19.91 -2.97 -2.60
C TYR A 89 -19.45 -2.22 -3.86
N SER A 90 -18.69 -2.86 -4.75
CA SER A 90 -18.18 -2.22 -5.97
C SER A 90 -19.24 -2.14 -7.08
N PRO A 91 -19.18 -1.09 -7.94
CA PRO A 91 -19.95 -1.01 -9.17
C PRO A 91 -19.68 -2.19 -10.11
N LYS A 92 -20.66 -2.56 -10.95
CA LYS A 92 -20.58 -3.75 -11.83
C LYS A 92 -19.32 -3.80 -12.69
N LEU A 93 -18.88 -2.67 -13.24
CA LEU A 93 -17.70 -2.61 -14.12
C LEU A 93 -16.41 -2.90 -13.35
N GLU A 94 -16.18 -2.20 -12.23
CA GLU A 94 -15.01 -2.42 -11.37
C GLU A 94 -15.02 -3.83 -10.75
N ARG A 95 -16.19 -4.31 -10.32
CA ARG A 95 -16.38 -5.69 -9.83
C ARG A 95 -15.92 -6.70 -10.87
N LYS A 96 -16.41 -6.59 -12.11
CA LYS A 96 -16.02 -7.50 -13.21
C LYS A 96 -14.53 -7.47 -13.48
N LYS A 97 -13.91 -6.29 -13.44
CA LYS A 97 -12.46 -6.12 -13.62
C LYS A 97 -11.67 -6.82 -12.52
N VAL A 98 -12.02 -6.59 -11.25
CA VAL A 98 -11.35 -7.19 -10.09
C VAL A 98 -11.58 -8.70 -10.05
N THR A 99 -12.80 -9.19 -10.31
CA THR A 99 -13.09 -10.63 -10.39
C THR A 99 -12.27 -11.31 -11.48
N LYS A 100 -12.17 -10.72 -12.68
CA LYS A 100 -11.33 -11.28 -13.76
C LYS A 100 -9.86 -11.39 -13.35
N LEU A 101 -9.32 -10.34 -12.75
CA LEU A 101 -7.93 -10.34 -12.28
C LEU A 101 -7.72 -11.38 -11.19
N LEU A 102 -8.63 -11.45 -10.21
CA LEU A 102 -8.59 -12.43 -9.13
C LEU A 102 -8.63 -13.87 -9.67
N SER A 103 -9.55 -14.17 -10.60
CA SER A 103 -9.62 -15.49 -11.24
C SER A 103 -8.34 -15.85 -11.99
N ALA A 104 -7.73 -14.88 -12.69
CA ALA A 104 -6.46 -15.10 -13.38
C ALA A 104 -5.31 -15.38 -12.39
N CYS A 105 -5.23 -14.63 -11.29
CA CYS A 105 -4.24 -14.86 -10.23
C CYS A 105 -4.43 -16.21 -9.55
N CYS A 106 -5.67 -16.62 -9.23
CA CYS A 106 -5.95 -17.93 -8.66
C CYS A 106 -5.55 -19.07 -9.61
N ALA A 107 -5.86 -18.93 -10.91
CA ALA A 107 -5.46 -19.92 -11.91
C ALA A 107 -3.94 -20.00 -12.05
N ALA A 108 -3.25 -18.85 -12.12
CA ALA A 108 -1.79 -18.80 -12.17
C ALA A 108 -1.15 -19.43 -10.93
N PHE A 109 -1.68 -19.12 -9.73
CA PHE A 109 -1.20 -19.72 -8.49
C PHE A 109 -1.41 -21.24 -8.46
N ALA A 110 -2.57 -21.73 -8.90
CA ALA A 110 -2.84 -23.16 -8.99
C ALA A 110 -1.85 -23.87 -9.94
N VAL A 111 -1.51 -23.25 -11.06
CA VAL A 111 -0.47 -23.76 -11.98
C VAL A 111 0.89 -23.80 -11.30
N VAL A 112 1.29 -22.74 -10.59
CA VAL A 112 2.57 -22.71 -9.85
C VAL A 112 2.62 -23.84 -8.80
N VAL A 113 1.55 -24.04 -8.04
CA VAL A 113 1.46 -25.14 -7.06
C VAL A 113 1.57 -26.50 -7.76
N ALA A 114 0.82 -26.71 -8.85
CA ALA A 114 0.85 -27.96 -9.59
C ALA A 114 2.27 -28.25 -10.11
N LEU A 115 2.90 -27.30 -10.80
CA LEU A 115 4.28 -27.44 -11.30
C LEU A 115 5.28 -27.72 -10.17
N THR A 116 5.14 -27.03 -9.04
CA THR A 116 5.98 -27.25 -7.85
C THR A 116 5.88 -28.68 -7.34
N LEU A 117 4.66 -29.24 -7.32
CA LEU A 117 4.40 -30.56 -6.76
C LEU A 117 4.71 -31.70 -7.74
N THR A 118 4.48 -31.52 -9.05
CA THR A 118 4.56 -32.60 -10.05
C THR A 118 5.80 -32.55 -10.92
N VAL A 119 6.34 -31.37 -11.23
CA VAL A 119 7.45 -31.19 -12.17
C VAL A 119 8.76 -30.84 -11.46
N ILE A 120 8.72 -29.93 -10.49
CA ILE A 120 9.94 -29.38 -9.88
C ILE A 120 10.50 -30.33 -8.80
N PRO A 121 11.76 -30.80 -8.93
CA PRO A 121 12.41 -31.64 -7.92
C PRO A 121 12.49 -30.95 -6.56
N ARG A 122 12.27 -31.70 -5.46
CA ARG A 122 12.29 -31.16 -4.09
C ARG A 122 13.52 -30.29 -3.78
N LYS A 123 14.71 -30.71 -4.24
CA LYS A 123 15.98 -30.02 -4.04
C LYS A 123 16.07 -28.62 -4.69
N THR A 124 15.28 -28.34 -5.73
CA THR A 124 15.28 -27.04 -6.44
C THR A 124 14.03 -26.21 -6.17
N ARG A 125 13.01 -26.74 -5.48
CA ARG A 125 11.76 -26.00 -5.20
C ARG A 125 12.00 -24.64 -4.56
N LYS A 126 12.91 -24.56 -3.58
CA LYS A 126 13.26 -23.31 -2.91
C LYS A 126 13.75 -22.25 -3.91
N LEU A 127 14.62 -22.65 -4.84
CA LEU A 127 15.20 -21.76 -5.86
C LEU A 127 14.12 -21.28 -6.83
N GLU A 128 13.32 -22.18 -7.39
CA GLU A 128 12.32 -21.85 -8.41
C GLU A 128 11.19 -20.98 -7.83
N VAL A 129 10.59 -21.42 -6.71
CA VAL A 129 9.50 -20.69 -6.05
C VAL A 129 10.01 -19.39 -5.45
N GLY A 130 11.19 -19.41 -4.81
CA GLY A 130 11.81 -18.23 -4.23
C GLY A 130 12.12 -17.16 -5.28
N SER A 131 12.62 -17.55 -6.45
CA SER A 131 12.87 -16.61 -7.56
C SER A 131 11.58 -15.94 -8.03
N LEU A 132 10.49 -16.70 -8.14
CA LEU A 132 9.17 -16.16 -8.49
C LEU A 132 8.65 -15.20 -7.41
N CYS A 133 8.78 -15.54 -6.13
CA CYS A 133 8.46 -14.65 -5.01
C CYS A 133 9.20 -13.31 -5.10
N VAL A 134 10.51 -13.35 -5.39
CA VAL A 134 11.32 -12.14 -5.55
C VAL A 134 10.81 -11.29 -6.71
N VAL A 135 10.57 -11.88 -7.89
CA VAL A 135 10.09 -11.15 -9.07
C VAL A 135 8.77 -10.44 -8.77
N VAL A 136 7.81 -11.14 -8.17
CA VAL A 136 6.49 -10.56 -7.84
C VAL A 136 6.62 -9.48 -6.78
N ALA A 137 7.40 -9.71 -5.72
CA ALA A 137 7.62 -8.73 -4.66
C ALA A 137 8.31 -7.46 -5.18
N VAL A 138 9.31 -7.60 -6.06
CA VAL A 138 9.98 -6.45 -6.69
C VAL A 138 9.02 -5.67 -7.59
N ALA A 139 8.19 -6.35 -8.37
CA ALA A 139 7.19 -5.69 -9.23
C ALA A 139 6.20 -4.84 -8.43
N MET A 140 5.90 -5.20 -7.18
CA MET A 140 5.03 -4.40 -6.31
C MET A 140 5.63 -3.03 -5.94
N TYR A 141 6.95 -2.83 -6.06
CA TYR A 141 7.58 -1.52 -5.81
C TYR A 141 7.26 -0.46 -6.87
N VAL A 142 6.64 -0.84 -7.99
CA VAL A 142 6.14 0.12 -8.99
C VAL A 142 5.19 1.15 -8.37
N SER A 143 4.32 0.73 -7.44
CA SER A 143 3.37 1.64 -6.78
C SER A 143 4.06 2.70 -5.90
N PRO A 144 4.89 2.35 -4.91
CA PRO A 144 5.59 3.35 -4.11
C PRO A 144 6.55 4.22 -4.93
N LEU A 145 7.19 3.69 -5.98
CA LEU A 145 8.00 4.50 -6.91
C LEU A 145 7.16 5.55 -7.64
N SER A 146 5.94 5.19 -8.04
CA SER A 146 5.00 6.12 -8.67
C SER A 146 4.57 7.22 -7.72
N VAL A 147 4.32 6.90 -6.44
CA VAL A 147 4.00 7.88 -5.40
C VAL A 147 5.20 8.80 -5.11
N MET A 148 6.42 8.26 -5.02
CA MET A 148 7.64 9.07 -4.86
C MET A 148 7.83 10.06 -6.01
N ARG A 149 7.62 9.63 -7.26
CA ARG A 149 7.66 10.49 -8.45
C ARG A 149 6.64 11.63 -8.33
N LEU A 150 5.43 11.32 -7.87
CA LEU A 150 4.40 12.33 -7.65
C LEU A 150 4.84 13.36 -6.60
N VAL A 151 5.34 12.93 -5.44
CA VAL A 151 5.83 13.83 -4.38
C VAL A 151 6.86 14.82 -4.92
N ILE A 152 7.83 14.34 -5.72
CA ILE A 152 8.86 15.20 -6.32
C ILE A 152 8.23 16.23 -7.26
N LYS A 153 7.24 15.83 -8.05
CA LYS A 153 6.62 16.69 -9.07
C LYS A 153 5.71 17.74 -8.44
N THR A 154 4.79 17.30 -7.58
CA THR A 154 3.81 18.15 -6.89
C THR A 154 4.39 18.89 -5.70
N ARG A 155 5.59 18.51 -5.25
CA ARG A 155 6.21 19.01 -4.01
C ARG A 155 5.30 18.84 -2.77
N SER A 156 4.43 17.83 -2.78
CA SER A 156 3.47 17.56 -1.71
C SER A 156 3.56 16.11 -1.27
N VAL A 157 3.50 15.88 0.04
CA VAL A 157 3.54 14.56 0.68
C VAL A 157 2.15 13.99 0.97
N GLU A 158 1.09 14.62 0.46
CA GLU A 158 -0.32 14.25 0.72
C GLU A 158 -0.62 12.76 0.48
N PHE A 159 -0.04 12.19 -0.57
CA PHE A 159 -0.25 10.79 -0.95
C PHE A 159 0.78 9.82 -0.34
N MET A 160 1.65 10.32 0.54
CA MET A 160 2.72 9.55 1.20
C MET A 160 2.72 9.84 2.71
N PRO A 161 1.78 9.24 3.46
CA PRO A 161 1.67 9.45 4.90
C PRO A 161 2.93 8.94 5.64
N LEU A 162 3.54 9.82 6.47
CA LEU A 162 4.79 9.53 7.19
C LEU A 162 4.75 8.22 7.97
N LEU A 163 3.68 8.00 8.76
CA LEU A 163 3.59 6.83 9.64
C LEU A 163 3.63 5.53 8.84
N LEU A 164 2.95 5.48 7.70
CA LEU A 164 2.95 4.30 6.84
C LEU A 164 4.33 4.06 6.23
N SER A 165 4.99 5.10 5.75
CA SER A 165 6.36 5.01 5.24
C SER A 165 7.35 4.53 6.30
N VAL A 166 7.23 5.01 7.55
CA VAL A 166 8.03 4.53 8.69
C VAL A 166 7.76 3.05 8.97
N CYS A 167 6.50 2.64 9.07
CA CYS A 167 6.14 1.24 9.33
C CYS A 167 6.65 0.31 8.23
N VAL A 168 6.52 0.69 6.96
CA VAL A 168 7.04 -0.08 5.82
C VAL A 168 8.57 -0.15 5.85
N PHE A 169 9.26 0.95 6.17
CA PHE A 169 10.72 0.97 6.34
C PHE A 169 11.18 0.03 7.46
N LEU A 170 10.55 0.12 8.65
CA LEU A 170 10.88 -0.74 9.79
C LEU A 170 10.60 -2.21 9.48
N ASN A 171 9.45 -2.51 8.89
CA ASN A 171 9.11 -3.86 8.46
C ASN A 171 10.18 -4.42 7.50
N SER A 172 10.52 -3.66 6.46
CA SER A 172 11.51 -4.07 5.46
C SER A 172 12.90 -4.25 6.08
N THR A 173 13.28 -3.40 7.03
CA THR A 173 14.55 -3.50 7.76
C THR A 173 14.61 -4.79 8.60
N VAL A 174 13.54 -5.08 9.35
CA VAL A 174 13.46 -6.29 10.19
C VAL A 174 13.47 -7.56 9.33
N TRP A 175 12.73 -7.62 8.23
CA TRP A 175 12.72 -8.77 7.33
C TRP A 175 14.02 -8.93 6.53
N THR A 176 14.72 -7.83 6.22
CA THR A 176 16.08 -7.89 5.67
C THR A 176 17.04 -8.53 6.67
N GLY A 177 17.00 -8.08 7.94
CA GLY A 177 17.77 -8.69 9.02
C GLY A 177 17.43 -10.17 9.22
N TYR A 178 16.14 -10.54 9.18
CA TYR A 178 15.69 -11.93 9.22
C TYR A 178 16.29 -12.74 8.06
N GLY A 179 16.23 -12.23 6.83
CA GLY A 179 16.80 -12.88 5.64
C GLY A 179 18.31 -13.12 5.75
N ILE A 180 19.06 -12.13 6.26
CA ILE A 180 20.50 -12.26 6.53
C ILE A 180 20.76 -13.39 7.54
N MET A 181 20.05 -13.40 8.67
CA MET A 181 20.21 -14.40 9.72
C MET A 181 19.77 -15.80 9.27
N ALA A 182 18.74 -15.88 8.44
CA ALA A 182 18.26 -17.12 7.83
C ALA A 182 19.14 -17.60 6.66
N LYS A 183 20.14 -16.81 6.23
CA LYS A 183 20.92 -17.02 5.00
C LYS A 183 20.02 -17.25 3.79
N ASP A 184 18.95 -16.48 3.73
CA ASP A 184 17.89 -16.63 2.75
C ASP A 184 17.83 -15.38 1.84
N ILE A 185 18.50 -15.50 0.70
CA ILE A 185 18.61 -14.41 -0.28
C ILE A 185 17.25 -14.02 -0.87
N PHE A 186 16.30 -14.96 -0.98
CA PHE A 186 14.99 -14.70 -1.55
C PHE A 186 14.17 -13.79 -0.64
N ILE A 187 14.33 -13.91 0.67
CA ILE A 187 13.72 -12.98 1.64
C ILE A 187 14.49 -11.66 1.67
N MET A 188 15.83 -11.74 1.65
CA MET A 188 16.71 -10.58 1.79
C MET A 188 16.57 -9.57 0.63
N ILE A 189 16.55 -10.03 -0.63
CA ILE A 189 16.51 -9.15 -1.81
C ILE A 189 15.31 -8.19 -1.80
N PRO A 190 14.05 -8.67 -1.79
CA PRO A 190 12.89 -7.78 -1.90
C PRO A 190 12.81 -6.88 -0.67
N ASN A 191 13.03 -7.41 0.54
CA ASN A 191 12.98 -6.57 1.75
C ASN A 191 14.13 -5.54 1.79
N GLY A 192 15.31 -5.86 1.26
CA GLY A 192 16.41 -4.92 1.13
C GLY A 192 16.05 -3.78 0.18
N LEU A 193 15.43 -4.08 -0.97
CA LEU A 193 14.89 -3.08 -1.89
C LEU A 193 13.77 -2.25 -1.23
N GLY A 194 12.91 -2.88 -0.44
CA GLY A 194 11.89 -2.20 0.36
C GLY A 194 12.47 -1.25 1.40
N MET A 195 13.56 -1.65 2.06
CA MET A 195 14.30 -0.82 3.01
C MET A 195 14.88 0.41 2.30
N LEU A 196 15.55 0.23 1.15
CA LEU A 196 16.08 1.35 0.34
C LEU A 196 14.97 2.29 -0.14
N SER A 197 13.86 1.73 -0.62
CA SER A 197 12.66 2.51 -1.00
C SER A 197 12.07 3.26 0.19
N GLY A 198 12.03 2.64 1.37
CA GLY A 198 11.58 3.27 2.61
C GLY A 198 12.47 4.44 3.02
N VAL A 199 13.79 4.30 2.95
CA VAL A 199 14.72 5.43 3.18
C VAL A 199 14.44 6.56 2.20
N ALA A 200 14.26 6.28 0.91
CA ALA A 200 13.94 7.29 -0.09
C ALA A 200 12.62 8.01 0.22
N GLN A 201 11.57 7.29 0.65
CA GLN A 201 10.29 7.88 1.07
C GLN A 201 10.46 8.82 2.26
N LEU A 202 11.22 8.41 3.29
CA LEU A 202 11.46 9.23 4.48
C LEU A 202 12.25 10.49 4.16
N LEU A 203 13.27 10.39 3.30
CA LEU A 203 14.02 11.56 2.82
C LEU A 203 13.13 12.52 2.03
N LEU A 204 12.34 12.00 1.07
CA LEU A 204 11.39 12.82 0.31
C LEU A 204 10.39 13.51 1.23
N HIS A 205 9.86 12.79 2.22
CA HIS A 205 8.96 13.37 3.20
C HIS A 205 9.66 14.51 3.98
N ALA A 206 10.90 14.32 4.43
CA ALA A 206 11.65 15.35 5.15
C ALA A 206 11.88 16.62 4.30
N PHE A 207 12.21 16.46 3.01
CA PHE A 207 12.47 17.58 2.10
C PHE A 207 11.19 18.31 1.64
N TYR A 208 10.08 17.59 1.46
CA TYR A 208 8.86 18.16 0.86
C TYR A 208 7.73 18.46 1.85
N ARG A 209 7.81 18.05 3.13
CA ARG A 209 6.71 18.29 4.11
C ARG A 209 6.32 19.77 4.28
N ASN A 210 7.26 20.69 4.07
CA ASN A 210 7.06 22.14 4.20
C ASN A 210 7.26 22.88 2.86
N ALA A 211 7.31 22.15 1.75
CA ALA A 211 7.50 22.77 0.45
C ALA A 211 6.17 23.38 -0.05
N THR A 212 6.27 24.45 -0.84
CA THR A 212 5.10 25.03 -1.52
C THR A 212 4.59 24.05 -2.59
N PRO A 213 3.33 23.58 -2.50
CA PRO A 213 2.78 22.63 -3.46
C PRO A 213 2.69 23.20 -4.88
N ARG A 214 2.78 22.32 -5.87
CA ARG A 214 2.56 22.61 -7.30
C ARG A 214 1.44 21.72 -7.83
N PRO A 215 0.57 22.24 -8.72
CA PRO A 215 -0.50 21.44 -9.29
C PRO A 215 0.08 20.26 -10.10
N PRO A 216 -0.47 19.05 -9.96
CA PRO A 216 -0.08 17.91 -10.81
C PRO A 216 -0.45 18.17 -12.28
N GLY A 217 0.30 17.60 -13.21
CA GLY A 217 -0.07 17.63 -14.63
C GLY A 217 -1.36 16.84 -14.89
N ILE A 218 -2.09 17.20 -15.94
CA ILE A 218 -3.33 16.50 -16.33
C ILE A 218 -3.01 15.02 -16.56
N GLY A 219 -3.69 14.12 -15.81
CA GLY A 219 -3.54 12.66 -15.90
C GLY A 219 -2.54 12.03 -14.92
N GLU A 220 -1.92 12.81 -14.01
CA GLU A 220 -0.83 12.32 -13.16
C GLU A 220 -1.22 12.09 -11.69
N ALA A 221 -2.46 12.41 -11.31
CA ALA A 221 -2.94 12.10 -9.98
C ALA A 221 -3.00 10.57 -9.78
N PRO A 222 -2.44 10.03 -8.69
CA PRO A 222 -2.51 8.61 -8.41
C PRO A 222 -3.99 8.25 -8.26
N THR A 223 -4.39 7.13 -8.88
CA THR A 223 -5.66 6.52 -8.52
C THR A 223 -5.61 6.20 -7.03
N LYS A 224 -6.72 6.37 -6.28
CA LYS A 224 -6.74 6.20 -4.81
C LYS A 224 -6.19 4.83 -4.34
N GLY A 225 -6.10 3.83 -5.23
CA GLY A 225 -5.48 2.53 -4.97
C GLY A 225 -3.94 2.45 -5.10
N SER A 226 -3.24 3.45 -5.64
CA SER A 226 -1.77 3.46 -5.68
C SER A 226 -1.14 3.92 -4.36
N VAL A 227 -1.93 4.58 -3.51
CA VAL A 227 -1.56 4.88 -2.13
C VAL A 227 -1.68 3.57 -1.36
N ALA A 228 -0.60 3.14 -0.69
CA ALA A 228 -0.65 1.99 0.19
C ALA A 228 -1.88 2.14 1.10
N ALA A 229 -2.77 1.16 1.06
CA ALA A 229 -4.11 1.26 1.59
C ALA A 229 -4.06 1.51 3.11
N GLY A 230 -4.03 2.77 3.52
CA GLY A 230 -3.79 3.13 4.91
C GLY A 230 -3.88 4.63 5.22
N SER A 231 -4.32 5.46 4.27
CA SER A 231 -4.63 6.86 4.53
C SER A 231 -5.99 7.24 3.97
N ASP A 232 -7.00 7.18 4.84
CA ASP A 232 -8.26 7.86 4.62
C ASP A 232 -8.04 9.37 4.68
N ILE A 233 -8.00 10.03 3.52
CA ILE A 233 -8.19 11.47 3.40
C ILE A 233 -9.54 11.69 2.71
N HIS A 234 -10.50 12.25 3.44
CA HIS A 234 -11.76 12.75 2.89
C HIS A 234 -11.46 13.94 1.97
N MET A 235 -11.53 13.73 0.65
CA MET A 235 -11.49 14.82 -0.34
C MET A 235 -12.90 15.39 -0.55
N GLN A 236 -13.10 16.67 -0.22
CA GLN A 236 -14.23 17.44 -0.73
C GLN A 236 -13.95 17.81 -2.20
N THR A 237 -14.93 17.59 -3.07
CA THR A 237 -14.84 17.97 -4.49
C THR A 237 -15.09 19.48 -4.61
N ILE A 238 -14.12 20.25 -5.09
CA ILE A 238 -14.33 21.67 -5.46
C ILE A 238 -14.23 21.78 -6.99
N TYR A 239 -15.18 22.49 -7.59
CA TYR A 239 -15.14 22.82 -9.01
C TYR A 239 -14.34 24.11 -9.19
N VAL A 240 -13.20 24.03 -9.88
CA VAL A 240 -12.41 25.23 -10.21
C VAL A 240 -12.78 25.66 -11.63
N PRO A 241 -13.17 26.91 -11.85
CA PRO A 241 -13.40 27.43 -13.19
C PRO A 241 -12.06 27.52 -13.94
N ILE A 242 -12.01 26.93 -15.13
CA ILE A 242 -10.88 27.03 -16.06
C ILE A 242 -11.40 27.74 -17.30
N GLU A 243 -10.74 28.83 -17.70
CA GLU A 243 -11.01 29.46 -19.00
C GLU A 243 -10.17 28.82 -20.09
N LYS A 244 -10.84 28.36 -21.14
CA LYS A 244 -10.20 27.91 -22.38
C LYS A 244 -11.02 28.41 -23.57
N ASP A 245 -10.35 29.00 -24.55
CA ASP A 245 -10.98 29.51 -25.78
C ASP A 245 -12.17 30.47 -25.50
N GLY A 246 -12.05 31.32 -24.48
CA GLY A 246 -13.09 32.28 -24.08
C GLY A 246 -14.33 31.66 -23.43
N LYS A 247 -14.29 30.39 -23.04
CA LYS A 247 -15.38 29.67 -22.36
C LYS A 247 -14.94 29.16 -20.99
N THR A 248 -15.81 29.30 -20.00
CA THR A 248 -15.58 28.81 -18.63
C THR A 248 -16.00 27.35 -18.52
N TYR A 249 -15.08 26.49 -18.10
CA TYR A 249 -15.30 25.08 -17.83
C TYR A 249 -15.14 24.80 -16.33
N HIS A 250 -15.95 23.92 -15.77
CA HIS A 250 -15.79 23.46 -14.38
C HIS A 250 -14.94 22.19 -14.36
N SER A 251 -13.68 22.31 -13.95
CA SER A 251 -12.81 21.15 -13.75
C SER A 251 -12.97 20.61 -12.33
N LYS A 252 -13.10 19.28 -12.22
CA LYS A 252 -13.15 18.59 -10.93
C LYS A 252 -11.74 18.59 -10.34
N VAL A 253 -11.49 19.50 -9.40
CA VAL A 253 -10.21 19.55 -8.68
C VAL A 253 -10.47 18.96 -7.29
N ASN A 254 -9.81 17.85 -7.00
CA ASN A 254 -9.81 17.34 -5.64
C ASN A 254 -8.84 18.18 -4.82
N THR A 255 -9.30 18.82 -3.75
CA THR A 255 -8.47 19.61 -2.84
C THR A 255 -8.53 19.04 -1.42
N VAL A 256 -7.41 19.16 -0.69
CA VAL A 256 -7.26 18.85 0.75
C VAL A 256 -8.14 19.79 1.60
N PRO A 257 -8.66 19.36 2.77
CA PRO A 257 -9.40 20.24 3.67
C PRO A 257 -8.50 21.39 4.15
N SER A 258 -8.97 22.63 4.07
CA SER A 258 -8.31 23.74 4.74
C SER A 258 -8.34 23.50 6.25
N ALA A 259 -7.20 23.52 6.92
CA ALA A 259 -7.16 23.70 8.36
C ALA A 259 -7.77 25.07 8.68
N THR A 260 -8.92 25.09 9.35
CA THR A 260 -9.45 26.31 9.93
C THR A 260 -8.41 26.84 10.93
N PRO A 261 -7.98 28.11 10.86
CA PRO A 261 -7.26 28.70 11.99
C PRO A 261 -8.26 28.89 13.13
N ARG A 262 -8.11 28.11 14.21
CA ARG A 262 -8.71 28.44 15.52
C ARG A 262 -7.63 29.07 16.40
N SER A 263 -7.54 30.39 16.34
CA SER A 263 -7.03 31.35 17.34
C SER A 263 -6.85 32.67 16.57
N THR A 264 -7.26 33.86 17.00
CA THR A 264 -7.52 34.48 18.30
C THR A 264 -8.29 35.77 18.02
N LEU A 265 -9.47 35.99 18.59
CA LEU A 265 -10.00 37.34 18.85
C LEU A 265 -10.91 37.24 20.08
N ALA A 266 -10.32 37.50 21.24
CA ALA A 266 -11.03 37.88 22.46
C ALA A 266 -10.26 39.03 23.11
N ALA A 267 -11.02 40.02 23.61
CA ALA A 267 -10.63 41.27 24.27
C ALA A 267 -10.02 42.34 23.34
N GLY A 268 -10.48 43.59 23.31
CA GLY A 268 -11.49 44.30 24.08
C GLY A 268 -11.25 45.81 23.90
N GLN A 269 -12.31 46.61 23.84
CA GLN A 269 -12.42 48.05 24.20
C GLN A 269 -13.83 48.49 23.74
N GLU A 270 -14.81 48.58 24.64
CA GLU A 270 -15.13 49.78 25.45
C GLU A 270 -15.37 51.05 24.61
N GLY A 271 -16.61 51.55 24.69
CA GLY A 271 -16.83 52.97 24.97
C GLY A 271 -17.30 53.87 23.83
N ALA A 272 -18.51 54.40 24.06
CA ALA A 272 -18.94 55.78 23.80
C ALA A 272 -19.47 56.19 22.41
N GLU A 273 -20.75 56.63 22.43
CA GLU A 273 -21.28 57.90 21.87
C GLU A 273 -21.16 58.15 20.34
N THR A 274 -22.06 58.78 19.61
CA THR A 274 -23.34 59.50 19.80
C THR A 274 -23.93 59.73 18.39
N ASN A 275 -25.24 59.97 18.35
CA ASN A 275 -26.09 60.52 17.26
C ASN A 275 -26.44 59.64 16.06
#